data_AF-A0A959GGV3-F1
#
_entry.id   AF-A0A959GGV3-F1
#
_cell.length_a   1.000
_cell.length_b   1.000
_cell.length_c   1.000
_cell.angle_alpha   90.00
_cell.angle_beta   90.00
_cell.angle_gamma   90.00
#
_symmetry.space_group_name_H-M   'P 1'
#
loop_
_entity.id
_entity.type
_entity.pdbx_description
1 polymer ?
#
loop_
_entity_poly.entity_id
_entity_poly.type
_entity_poly.pdbx_seq_one_letter_code
_entity_poly.pdbx_strand_id
1 'polypeptide(L)'
;NTSQMIEGFIDGLMAKRPALFNLYTTCQPEHGVGDDLGTHQAKLAMESRAYPIFKYNPEKGVKAEDAFDLSGNPAIESIWPTYQLKYLENGREKSMEVAMTFADFALTEARFRKHFRKVPRDAWNDNMVILSEFLEMSSDEREGKFPFIWTVDRKQHLSRVLVAQKIVESCEERRDFWILLRALAGLDKAPVEVVDVESKVRAEVVGKIAQGLMKLAGGDGTGIVDLAMGEPAAVAEAAPEKAKSNGGDYMAPWLESESCTACDECMKINSKIFAYNNNKKAYIMNPDGGPYEDLVKAAEKCTARVIHPGLPADRSGKDMDKWVKRGEKYN
;
A
#
# COMPACT_ATOMS: atom_id res chain seq x y z
N ASN A 1 -2.00 10.87 -24.67
CA ASN A 1 -0.53 10.76 -24.84
C ASN A 1 -0.26 10.17 -26.23
N THR A 2 -0.09 11.03 -27.25
CA THR A 2 -0.01 10.60 -28.66
C THR A 2 1.27 9.81 -28.95
N SER A 3 2.40 10.20 -28.37
CA SER A 3 3.68 9.50 -28.54
C SER A 3 3.60 8.07 -28.04
N GLN A 4 3.08 7.85 -26.83
CA GLN A 4 2.93 6.52 -26.25
C GLN A 4 2.09 5.58 -27.14
N MET A 5 1.02 6.12 -27.74
CA MET A 5 0.15 5.38 -28.65
C MET A 5 0.88 4.98 -29.93
N ILE A 6 1.55 5.92 -30.59
CA ILE A 6 2.28 5.68 -31.84
C ILE A 6 3.40 4.67 -31.62
N GLU A 7 4.20 4.86 -30.57
CA GLU A 7 5.26 3.92 -30.20
C GLU A 7 4.69 2.53 -29.92
N GLY A 8 3.59 2.44 -29.17
CA GLY A 8 2.93 1.17 -28.90
C GLY A 8 2.47 0.44 -30.17
N PHE A 9 1.93 1.16 -31.15
CA PHE A 9 1.59 0.59 -32.45
C PHE A 9 2.80 0.08 -33.21
N ILE A 10 3.89 0.85 -33.24
CA ILE A 10 5.14 0.43 -33.90
C ILE A 10 5.66 -0.85 -33.23
N ASP A 11 5.76 -0.85 -31.89
CA ASP A 11 6.22 -2.01 -31.10
C ASP A 11 5.39 -3.27 -31.42
N GLY A 12 4.05 -3.14 -31.42
CA GLY A 12 3.15 -4.25 -31.65
C GLY A 12 3.12 -4.74 -33.11
N LEU A 13 3.19 -3.83 -34.09
CA LEU A 13 3.20 -4.19 -35.52
C LEU A 13 4.52 -4.82 -35.95
N MET A 14 5.63 -4.46 -35.30
CA MET A 14 6.95 -5.04 -35.56
C MET A 14 7.20 -6.35 -34.79
N ALA A 15 6.32 -6.70 -33.85
CA ALA A 15 6.45 -7.92 -33.07
C ALA A 15 6.18 -9.16 -33.94
N LYS A 16 7.01 -10.21 -33.79
CA LYS A 16 6.84 -11.50 -34.49
C LYS A 16 5.78 -12.41 -33.84
N ARG A 17 4.81 -11.83 -33.14
CA ARG A 17 3.79 -12.51 -32.33
C ARG A 17 2.49 -11.69 -32.32
N PRO A 18 1.36 -12.28 -31.92
CA PRO A 18 0.10 -11.53 -31.83
C PRO A 18 0.25 -10.30 -30.94
N ALA A 19 -0.21 -9.16 -31.44
CA ALA A 19 -0.29 -7.92 -30.69
C ALA A 19 -1.77 -7.57 -30.45
N LEU A 20 -2.09 -7.18 -29.22
CA LEU A 20 -3.41 -6.71 -28.83
C LEU A 20 -3.34 -5.21 -28.54
N PHE A 21 -4.17 -4.44 -29.23
CA PHE A 21 -4.34 -3.01 -28.99
C PHE A 21 -5.73 -2.77 -28.41
N ASN A 22 -5.79 -2.29 -27.17
CA ASN A 22 -7.04 -1.85 -26.56
C ASN A 22 -7.01 -0.32 -26.49
N LEU A 23 -7.88 0.35 -27.24
CA LEU A 23 -7.89 1.80 -27.39
C LEU A 23 -9.19 2.38 -26.89
N TYR A 24 -9.09 3.36 -26.00
CA TYR A 24 -10.25 4.12 -25.57
C TYR A 24 -10.70 5.07 -26.67
N THR A 25 -11.97 4.98 -27.04
CA THR A 25 -12.62 5.89 -27.97
C THR A 25 -13.91 6.42 -27.33
N THR A 26 -14.09 7.72 -27.38
CA THR A 26 -15.33 8.37 -26.94
C THR A 26 -16.37 8.30 -28.04
N CYS A 27 -17.57 7.85 -27.71
CA CYS A 27 -18.73 7.97 -28.59
C CYS A 27 -19.54 9.20 -28.18
N GLN A 28 -19.48 10.25 -29.00
CA GLN A 28 -20.10 11.55 -28.73
C GLN A 28 -21.60 11.45 -28.41
N PRO A 29 -22.44 10.84 -29.27
CA PRO A 29 -23.87 10.73 -28.99
C PRO A 29 -24.17 9.83 -27.80
N GLU A 30 -23.54 8.66 -27.70
CA GLU A 30 -23.85 7.67 -26.65
C GLU A 30 -23.36 8.09 -25.26
N HIS A 31 -22.23 8.79 -25.19
CA HIS A 31 -21.69 9.30 -23.92
C HIS A 31 -22.30 10.67 -23.58
N GLY A 32 -22.92 11.35 -24.55
CA GLY A 32 -23.47 12.69 -24.44
C GLY A 32 -22.38 13.72 -24.14
N VAL A 33 -21.33 13.70 -24.96
CA VAL A 33 -20.21 14.64 -24.93
C VAL A 33 -20.23 15.49 -26.22
N GLY A 34 -19.64 16.69 -26.17
CA GLY A 34 -19.58 17.57 -27.34
C GLY A 34 -18.76 16.96 -28.49
N ASP A 35 -19.13 17.30 -29.72
CA ASP A 35 -18.54 16.69 -30.94
C ASP A 35 -17.03 16.92 -31.07
N ASP A 36 -16.54 18.06 -30.57
CA ASP A 36 -15.14 18.50 -30.58
C ASP A 36 -14.35 18.04 -29.34
N LEU A 37 -14.98 17.37 -28.37
CA LEU A 37 -14.38 17.05 -27.08
C LEU A 37 -13.70 15.69 -27.00
N GLY A 38 -13.57 14.93 -28.10
CA GLY A 38 -13.02 13.57 -28.06
C GLY A 38 -11.63 13.46 -27.42
N THR A 39 -10.70 14.33 -27.82
CA THR A 39 -9.34 14.38 -27.24
C THR A 39 -9.35 14.77 -25.77
N HIS A 40 -10.22 15.71 -25.40
CA HIS A 40 -10.37 16.16 -24.01
C HIS A 40 -10.87 15.02 -23.12
N GLN A 41 -11.89 14.28 -23.57
CA GLN A 41 -12.42 13.14 -22.83
C GLN A 41 -11.44 11.98 -22.73
N ALA A 42 -10.66 11.71 -23.78
CA ALA A 42 -9.58 10.72 -23.72
C ALA A 42 -8.51 11.09 -22.66
N LYS A 43 -8.18 12.39 -22.53
CA LYS A 43 -7.29 12.87 -21.48
C LYS A 43 -7.89 12.66 -20.09
N LEU A 44 -9.14 13.07 -19.88
CA LEU A 44 -9.81 12.87 -18.59
C LEU A 44 -9.96 11.39 -18.22
N ALA A 45 -10.25 10.51 -19.18
CA ALA A 45 -10.34 9.08 -18.95
C ALA A 45 -9.01 8.49 -18.43
N MET A 46 -7.88 8.95 -18.96
CA MET A 46 -6.55 8.58 -18.47
C MET A 46 -6.26 9.16 -17.08
N GLU A 47 -6.48 10.47 -16.88
CA GLU A 47 -6.18 11.16 -15.62
C GLU A 47 -7.03 10.66 -14.45
N SER A 48 -8.29 10.31 -14.72
CA SER A 48 -9.22 9.77 -13.71
C SER A 48 -9.06 8.27 -13.43
N ARG A 49 -8.03 7.64 -14.00
CA ARG A 49 -7.81 6.18 -13.99
C ARG A 49 -8.98 5.36 -14.55
N ALA A 50 -9.93 5.98 -15.27
CA ALA A 50 -10.99 5.26 -15.99
C ALA A 50 -10.41 4.33 -17.05
N TYR A 51 -9.33 4.78 -17.70
CA TYR A 51 -8.60 4.06 -18.74
C TYR A 51 -7.10 4.35 -18.63
N PRO A 52 -6.39 3.73 -17.67
CA PRO A 52 -4.94 3.91 -17.52
C PRO A 52 -4.19 3.29 -18.69
N ILE A 53 -3.04 3.85 -19.02
CA ILE A 53 -2.21 3.40 -20.14
C ILE A 53 -1.18 2.38 -19.63
N PHE A 54 -1.10 1.21 -20.24
CA PHE A 54 -0.03 0.27 -19.94
C PHE A 54 0.39 -0.48 -21.20
N LYS A 55 1.67 -0.89 -21.24
CA LYS A 55 2.20 -1.82 -22.24
C LYS A 55 2.66 -3.09 -21.52
N TYR A 56 2.48 -4.23 -22.18
CA TYR A 56 3.06 -5.50 -21.76
C TYR A 56 3.89 -6.07 -22.92
N ASN A 57 5.20 -6.23 -22.71
CA ASN A 57 6.09 -6.80 -23.70
C ASN A 57 6.85 -8.02 -23.11
N PRO A 58 6.48 -9.25 -23.49
CA PRO A 58 7.11 -10.46 -22.97
C PRO A 58 8.57 -10.69 -23.43
N GLU A 59 9.13 -9.86 -24.31
CA GLU A 59 10.58 -9.90 -24.64
C GLU A 59 11.44 -9.16 -23.61
N LYS A 60 10.85 -8.25 -22.82
CA LYS A 60 11.62 -7.46 -21.85
C LYS A 60 12.02 -8.24 -20.60
N GLY A 61 11.39 -9.38 -20.34
CA GLY A 61 11.76 -10.29 -19.27
C GLY A 61 10.71 -11.35 -18.98
N VAL A 62 11.04 -12.25 -18.06
CA VAL A 62 10.15 -13.35 -17.64
C VAL A 62 9.20 -12.91 -16.53
N LYS A 63 9.60 -11.93 -15.71
CA LYS A 63 8.75 -11.41 -14.63
C LYS A 63 7.80 -10.35 -15.17
N ALA A 64 6.64 -10.23 -14.54
CA ALA A 64 5.67 -9.19 -14.89
C ALA A 64 6.29 -7.78 -14.81
N GLU A 65 7.07 -7.51 -13.76
CA GLU A 65 7.72 -6.20 -13.55
C GLU A 65 8.69 -5.79 -14.65
N ASP A 66 9.33 -6.75 -15.34
CA ASP A 66 10.23 -6.46 -16.45
C ASP A 66 9.43 -6.15 -17.74
N ALA A 67 8.26 -6.76 -17.87
CA ALA A 67 7.44 -6.74 -19.07
C ALA A 67 6.36 -5.63 -19.06
N PHE A 68 5.92 -5.17 -17.89
CA PHE A 68 4.93 -4.09 -17.73
C PHE A 68 5.57 -2.70 -17.76
N ASP A 69 4.93 -1.77 -18.46
CA ASP A 69 5.34 -0.36 -18.53
C ASP A 69 4.13 0.55 -18.35
N LEU A 70 4.19 1.41 -17.33
CA LEU A 70 3.16 2.41 -16.96
C LEU A 70 3.58 3.87 -17.21
N SER A 71 4.74 4.10 -17.82
CA SER A 71 5.33 5.43 -18.03
C SER A 71 4.41 6.45 -18.74
N GLY A 72 3.41 5.96 -19.47
CA GLY A 72 2.46 6.79 -20.21
C GLY A 72 1.45 7.56 -19.36
N ASN A 73 1.37 7.31 -18.04
CA ASN A 73 0.39 7.91 -17.14
C ASN A 73 0.98 9.09 -16.35
N PRO A 74 0.16 10.10 -16.00
CA PRO A 74 0.57 11.14 -15.06
C PRO A 74 0.56 10.64 -13.61
N ALA A 75 1.34 11.33 -12.76
CA ALA A 75 1.39 11.13 -11.32
C ALA A 75 1.43 9.64 -10.92
N ILE A 76 2.42 8.90 -11.46
CA ILE A 76 2.45 7.44 -11.38
C ILE A 76 2.49 6.92 -9.93
N GLU A 77 3.11 7.69 -9.03
CA GLU A 77 3.20 7.35 -7.60
C GLU A 77 1.95 7.69 -6.79
N SER A 78 1.01 8.42 -7.37
CA SER A 78 -0.24 8.79 -6.71
C SER A 78 -1.40 7.94 -7.23
N ILE A 79 -2.35 7.64 -6.36
CA ILE A 79 -3.62 7.02 -6.76
C ILE A 79 -4.35 7.94 -7.76
N TRP A 80 -4.61 9.17 -7.34
CA TRP A 80 -5.28 10.19 -8.14
C TRP A 80 -4.30 11.31 -8.48
N PRO A 81 -4.16 11.69 -9.76
CA PRO A 81 -3.59 12.97 -10.14
C PRO A 81 -4.41 14.12 -9.57
N THR A 82 -3.80 15.28 -9.39
CA THR A 82 -4.48 16.50 -8.92
C THR A 82 -4.52 17.58 -9.99
N TYR A 83 -5.49 18.48 -9.88
CA TYR A 83 -5.60 19.67 -10.73
C TYR A 83 -6.03 20.89 -9.91
N GLN A 84 -5.75 22.08 -10.44
CA GLN A 84 -6.13 23.34 -9.82
C GLN A 84 -7.53 23.76 -10.28
N LEU A 85 -8.49 23.76 -9.35
CA LEU A 85 -9.84 24.26 -9.56
C LEU A 85 -9.90 25.74 -9.16
N LYS A 86 -10.09 26.61 -10.16
CA LYS A 86 -10.27 28.06 -9.96
C LYS A 86 -11.74 28.39 -9.74
N TYR A 87 -12.03 29.27 -8.78
CA TYR A 87 -13.38 29.70 -8.44
C TYR A 87 -13.41 31.13 -7.90
N LEU A 88 -14.58 31.75 -7.91
CA LEU A 88 -14.83 33.05 -7.29
C LEU A 88 -15.43 32.88 -5.89
N GLU A 89 -14.87 33.61 -4.93
CA GLU A 89 -15.43 33.74 -3.59
C GLU A 89 -15.44 35.21 -3.18
N ASN A 90 -16.63 35.74 -2.87
CA ASN A 90 -16.83 37.15 -2.52
C ASN A 90 -16.21 38.12 -3.54
N GLY A 91 -16.29 37.77 -4.83
CA GLY A 91 -15.74 38.57 -5.94
C GLY A 91 -14.23 38.47 -6.14
N ARG A 92 -13.52 37.62 -5.39
CA ARG A 92 -12.08 37.38 -5.55
C ARG A 92 -11.82 36.00 -6.15
N GLU A 93 -10.88 35.91 -7.08
CA GLU A 93 -10.41 34.64 -7.62
C GLU A 93 -9.61 33.90 -6.55
N LYS A 94 -9.98 32.63 -6.36
CA LYS A 94 -9.29 31.67 -5.52
C LYS A 94 -9.05 30.40 -6.32
N SER A 95 -8.13 29.58 -5.84
CA SER A 95 -7.89 28.24 -6.38
C SER A 95 -7.77 27.24 -5.25
N MET A 96 -8.06 25.99 -5.54
CA MET A 96 -7.81 24.85 -4.67
C MET A 96 -7.33 23.67 -5.50
N GLU A 97 -6.50 22.84 -4.89
CA GLU A 97 -6.10 21.58 -5.48
C GLU A 97 -7.16 20.51 -5.18
N VAL A 98 -7.53 19.76 -6.21
CA VAL A 98 -8.55 18.69 -6.13
C VAL A 98 -8.09 17.46 -6.89
N ALA A 99 -8.46 16.28 -6.38
CA ALA A 99 -8.16 15.01 -7.02
C ALA A 99 -9.01 14.81 -8.29
N MET A 100 -8.39 14.32 -9.36
CA MET A 100 -9.08 13.85 -10.57
C MET A 100 -9.47 12.38 -10.37
N THR A 101 -10.66 12.14 -9.82
CA THR A 101 -11.20 10.79 -9.63
C THR A 101 -12.04 10.34 -10.83
N PHE A 102 -12.47 9.07 -10.85
CA PHE A 102 -13.45 8.61 -11.84
C PHE A 102 -14.76 9.41 -11.81
N ALA A 103 -15.17 9.93 -10.64
CA ALA A 103 -16.38 10.75 -10.54
C ALA A 103 -16.26 12.10 -11.27
N ASP A 104 -15.09 12.73 -11.24
CA ASP A 104 -14.81 13.97 -11.95
C ASP A 104 -14.95 13.78 -13.47
N PHE A 105 -14.37 12.69 -14.00
CA PHE A 105 -14.56 12.30 -15.40
C PHE A 105 -16.02 11.97 -15.70
N ALA A 106 -16.66 11.13 -14.90
CA ALA A 106 -18.03 10.69 -15.10
C ALA A 106 -19.04 11.85 -15.08
N LEU A 107 -18.79 12.89 -14.27
CA LEU A 107 -19.64 14.09 -14.23
C LEU A 107 -19.69 14.80 -15.59
N THR A 108 -18.64 14.70 -16.41
CA THR A 108 -18.56 15.34 -17.72
C THR A 108 -19.31 14.58 -18.83
N GLU A 109 -19.79 13.36 -18.57
CA GLU A 109 -20.53 12.56 -19.55
C GLU A 109 -22.02 12.44 -19.17
N ALA A 110 -22.91 12.79 -20.10
CA ALA A 110 -24.35 12.80 -19.82
C ALA A 110 -24.91 11.43 -19.41
N ARG A 111 -24.29 10.33 -19.85
CA ARG A 111 -24.69 8.96 -19.48
C ARG A 111 -24.67 8.70 -17.97
N PHE A 112 -23.85 9.42 -17.21
CA PHE A 112 -23.77 9.29 -15.76
C PHE A 112 -24.59 10.34 -14.99
N ARG A 113 -25.23 11.30 -15.67
CA ARG A 113 -25.93 12.44 -15.06
C ARG A 113 -26.89 12.05 -13.92
N LYS A 114 -27.57 10.90 -14.03
CA LYS A 114 -28.50 10.41 -13.01
C LYS A 114 -27.85 10.11 -11.66
N HIS A 115 -26.54 9.93 -11.61
CA HIS A 115 -25.77 9.60 -10.41
C HIS A 115 -25.26 10.83 -9.64
N PHE A 116 -25.55 12.03 -10.12
CA PHE A 116 -25.04 13.26 -9.52
C PHE A 116 -26.18 14.19 -9.08
N ARG A 117 -26.03 14.83 -7.92
CA ARG A 117 -27.00 15.83 -7.41
C ARG A 117 -26.26 17.05 -6.87
N LYS A 118 -26.53 18.21 -7.46
CA LYS A 118 -26.02 19.49 -6.95
C LYS A 118 -26.69 19.81 -5.61
N VAL A 119 -25.89 20.22 -4.63
CA VAL A 119 -26.36 20.59 -3.30
C VAL A 119 -26.50 22.10 -3.18
N PRO A 120 -27.69 22.62 -2.82
CA PRO A 120 -27.88 24.02 -2.42
C PRO A 120 -26.95 24.42 -1.27
N ARG A 121 -26.44 25.66 -1.26
CA ARG A 121 -25.43 26.11 -0.27
C ARG A 121 -25.92 26.04 1.18
N ASP A 122 -27.20 26.29 1.40
CA ASP A 122 -27.89 26.22 2.69
C ASP A 122 -28.00 24.78 3.25
N ALA A 123 -27.90 23.76 2.39
CA ALA A 123 -27.93 22.36 2.80
C ALA A 123 -26.54 21.78 3.09
N TRP A 124 -25.46 22.57 2.98
CA TRP A 124 -24.10 22.09 3.27
C TRP A 124 -23.93 21.82 4.77
N ASN A 125 -23.32 20.69 5.09
CA ASN A 125 -23.05 20.27 6.46
C ASN A 125 -21.77 19.40 6.53
N ASP A 126 -21.37 19.06 7.75
CA ASP A 126 -20.13 18.34 8.08
C ASP A 126 -20.20 16.82 7.81
N ASN A 127 -21.37 16.32 7.43
CA ASN A 127 -21.50 14.94 6.96
C ASN A 127 -21.17 14.79 5.47
N MET A 128 -20.98 15.89 4.76
CA MET A 128 -20.51 15.85 3.37
C MET A 128 -18.99 15.78 3.33
N VAL A 129 -18.45 14.72 2.73
CA VAL A 129 -17.01 14.44 2.68
C VAL A 129 -16.54 14.47 1.24
N ILE A 130 -15.33 14.99 1.00
CA ILE A 130 -14.73 15.00 -0.34
C ILE A 130 -14.54 13.54 -0.78
N LEU A 131 -14.91 13.21 -2.01
CA LEU A 131 -14.93 11.83 -2.48
C LEU A 131 -13.58 11.12 -2.31
N SER A 132 -12.45 11.78 -2.58
CA SER A 132 -11.13 11.17 -2.41
C SER A 132 -10.85 10.74 -0.97
N GLU A 133 -11.22 11.58 0.00
CA GLU A 133 -11.11 11.26 1.44
C GLU A 133 -12.10 10.15 1.82
N PHE A 134 -13.33 10.23 1.32
CA PHE A 134 -14.36 9.20 1.56
C PHE A 134 -13.90 7.80 1.11
N LEU A 135 -13.13 7.72 0.01
CA LEU A 135 -12.59 6.45 -0.51
C LEU A 135 -11.53 5.83 0.42
N GLU A 136 -10.86 6.63 1.24
CA GLU A 136 -9.85 6.18 2.22
C GLU A 136 -10.48 5.74 3.55
N MET A 137 -11.71 6.15 3.80
CA MET A 137 -12.45 5.79 5.01
C MET A 137 -12.85 4.30 4.99
N SER A 138 -12.85 3.68 6.16
CA SER A 138 -13.40 2.34 6.38
C SER A 138 -14.93 2.33 6.25
N SER A 139 -15.53 1.14 6.12
CA SER A 139 -16.98 1.00 5.97
C SER A 139 -17.77 1.65 7.12
N ASP A 140 -17.28 1.52 8.35
CA ASP A 140 -17.97 2.02 9.55
C ASP A 140 -17.92 3.56 9.59
N GLU A 141 -16.80 4.17 9.20
CA GLU A 141 -16.62 5.63 9.19
C GLU A 141 -17.49 6.32 8.13
N ARG A 142 -17.92 5.59 7.09
CA ARG A 142 -18.76 6.11 6.00
C ARG A 142 -20.24 6.22 6.41
N GLU A 143 -20.65 5.63 7.52
CA GLU A 143 -22.04 5.67 7.96
C GLU A 143 -22.50 7.12 8.19
N GLY A 144 -23.64 7.48 7.59
CA GLY A 144 -24.19 8.83 7.65
C GLY A 144 -23.40 9.90 6.89
N LYS A 145 -22.35 9.53 6.13
CA LYS A 145 -21.56 10.44 5.31
C LYS A 145 -22.03 10.47 3.86
N PHE A 146 -21.90 11.64 3.23
CA PHE A 146 -22.36 11.91 1.88
C PHE A 146 -21.18 12.35 1.00
N PRO A 147 -20.65 11.47 0.13
CA PRO A 147 -19.50 11.82 -0.70
C PRO A 147 -19.89 12.85 -1.76
N PHE A 148 -19.02 13.83 -1.97
CA PHE A 148 -19.21 14.85 -3.00
C PHE A 148 -17.90 15.18 -3.72
N ILE A 149 -18.03 15.75 -4.92
CA ILE A 149 -16.92 16.40 -5.66
C ILE A 149 -17.17 17.90 -5.80
N TRP A 150 -16.08 18.66 -5.87
CA TRP A 150 -16.13 20.09 -6.11
C TRP A 150 -16.37 20.38 -7.60
N THR A 151 -17.22 21.36 -7.86
CA THR A 151 -17.48 21.86 -9.21
C THR A 151 -17.64 23.37 -9.16
N VAL A 152 -17.49 24.02 -10.31
CA VAL A 152 -17.83 25.43 -10.47
C VAL A 152 -19.07 25.58 -11.34
N ASP A 153 -19.98 26.45 -10.93
CA ASP A 153 -21.16 26.75 -11.73
C ASP A 153 -20.89 27.80 -12.81
N ARG A 154 -21.91 28.15 -13.59
CA ARG A 154 -21.82 29.13 -14.67
C ARG A 154 -21.40 30.54 -14.20
N LYS A 155 -21.52 30.84 -12.92
CA LYS A 155 -21.09 32.11 -12.30
C LYS A 155 -19.71 32.00 -11.64
N GLN A 156 -18.97 30.91 -11.90
CA GLN A 156 -17.69 30.59 -11.28
C GLN A 156 -17.77 30.40 -9.76
N HIS A 157 -18.95 30.12 -9.21
CA HIS A 157 -19.09 29.83 -7.79
C HIS A 157 -18.89 28.36 -7.51
N LEU A 158 -18.17 28.08 -6.42
CA LEU A 158 -17.96 26.73 -5.93
C LEU A 158 -19.28 26.07 -5.52
N SER A 159 -19.44 24.80 -5.91
CA SER A 159 -20.61 23.96 -5.70
C SER A 159 -20.22 22.55 -5.30
N ARG A 160 -20.93 21.96 -4.32
CA ARG A 160 -20.84 20.54 -3.99
C ARG A 160 -21.80 19.74 -4.87
N VAL A 161 -21.31 18.64 -5.44
CA VAL A 161 -22.13 17.68 -6.20
C VAL A 161 -22.01 16.31 -5.53
N LEU A 162 -23.11 15.83 -4.96
CA LEU A 162 -23.18 14.50 -4.36
C LEU A 162 -22.98 13.43 -5.42
N VAL A 163 -22.30 12.36 -5.01
CA VAL A 163 -21.93 11.23 -5.85
C VAL A 163 -22.72 10.01 -5.38
N ALA A 164 -23.51 9.40 -6.27
CA ALA A 164 -24.24 8.18 -5.94
C ALA A 164 -23.30 7.00 -5.68
N GLN A 165 -23.71 6.08 -4.82
CA GLN A 165 -22.92 4.90 -4.42
C GLN A 165 -22.32 4.12 -5.60
N LYS A 166 -23.03 3.96 -6.71
CA LYS A 166 -22.51 3.27 -7.91
C LYS A 166 -21.28 3.94 -8.54
N ILE A 167 -21.18 5.26 -8.46
CA ILE A 167 -19.99 5.98 -8.91
C ILE A 167 -18.87 5.87 -7.88
N VAL A 168 -19.20 5.82 -6.58
CA VAL A 168 -18.22 5.55 -5.52
C VAL A 168 -17.59 4.17 -5.70
N GLU A 169 -18.40 3.12 -5.84
CA GLU A 169 -17.94 1.74 -6.12
C GLU A 169 -17.04 1.72 -7.37
N SER A 170 -17.45 2.45 -8.42
CA SER A 170 -16.63 2.60 -9.62
C SER A 170 -15.28 3.28 -9.36
N CYS A 171 -15.21 4.27 -8.47
CA CYS A 171 -13.93 4.88 -8.10
C CYS A 171 -13.03 3.90 -7.34
N GLU A 172 -13.61 3.08 -6.47
CA GLU A 172 -12.88 2.03 -5.74
C GLU A 172 -12.30 0.99 -6.70
N GLU A 173 -13.10 0.47 -7.63
CA GLU A 173 -12.62 -0.47 -8.66
C GLU A 173 -11.46 0.11 -9.48
N ARG A 174 -11.51 1.42 -9.80
CA ARG A 174 -10.49 2.08 -10.62
C ARG A 174 -9.21 2.36 -9.83
N ARG A 175 -9.34 2.70 -8.54
CA ARG A 175 -8.21 2.75 -7.61
C ARG A 175 -7.54 1.39 -7.50
N ASP A 176 -8.32 0.34 -7.23
CA ASP A 176 -7.80 -0.99 -6.96
C ASP A 176 -7.12 -1.58 -8.20
N PHE A 177 -7.69 -1.33 -9.39
CA PHE A 177 -7.05 -1.67 -10.66
C PHE A 177 -5.73 -0.91 -10.87
N TRP A 178 -5.68 0.38 -10.53
CA TRP A 178 -4.44 1.15 -10.61
C TRP A 178 -3.36 0.62 -9.66
N ILE A 179 -3.72 0.25 -8.43
CA ILE A 179 -2.81 -0.39 -7.46
C ILE A 179 -2.29 -1.71 -8.02
N LEU A 180 -3.16 -2.55 -8.59
CA LEU A 180 -2.75 -3.80 -9.24
C LEU A 180 -1.73 -3.55 -10.36
N LEU A 181 -1.99 -2.57 -11.23
CA LEU A 181 -1.05 -2.23 -12.30
C LEU A 181 0.31 -1.79 -11.75
N ARG A 182 0.34 -0.93 -10.72
CA ARG A 182 1.59 -0.47 -10.09
C ARG A 182 2.39 -1.62 -9.48
N ALA A 183 1.71 -2.56 -8.81
CA ALA A 183 2.32 -3.76 -8.28
C ALA A 183 2.90 -4.65 -9.39
N LEU A 184 2.16 -4.86 -10.49
CA LEU A 184 2.65 -5.64 -11.65
C LEU A 184 3.86 -5.00 -12.33
N ALA A 185 3.94 -3.67 -12.34
CA ALA A 185 5.07 -2.91 -12.87
C ALA A 185 6.23 -2.76 -11.86
N GLY A 186 6.12 -3.34 -10.66
CA GLY A 186 7.18 -3.31 -9.64
C GLY A 186 7.41 -1.93 -8.99
N LEU A 187 6.45 -1.00 -9.12
CA LEU A 187 6.59 0.38 -8.62
C LEU A 187 6.39 0.51 -7.10
N ASP A 188 5.73 -0.47 -6.47
CA ASP A 188 5.46 -0.47 -5.03
C ASP A 188 6.55 -1.19 -4.21
N LYS A 189 7.69 -1.54 -4.82
CA LYS A 189 8.81 -2.11 -4.09
C LYS A 189 9.47 -1.03 -3.26
N ALA A 190 9.47 -1.20 -1.94
CA ALA A 190 10.41 -0.47 -1.08
C ALA A 190 11.82 -0.66 -1.65
N PRO A 191 12.66 0.40 -1.67
CA PRO A 191 14.06 0.24 -2.02
C PRO A 191 14.61 -0.92 -1.20
N VAL A 192 15.13 -1.94 -1.87
CA VAL A 192 15.91 -2.96 -1.17
C VAL A 192 17.09 -2.19 -0.62
N GLU A 193 17.10 -1.89 0.68
CA GLU A 193 18.33 -1.51 1.34
C GLU A 193 19.30 -2.64 1.03
N VAL A 194 20.27 -2.33 0.18
CA VAL A 194 21.43 -3.19 -0.03
C VAL A 194 22.19 -3.10 1.28
N VAL A 195 21.73 -3.84 2.29
CA VAL A 195 22.57 -4.19 3.40
C VAL A 195 23.70 -4.95 2.73
N ASP A 196 24.88 -4.35 2.70
CA ASP A 196 26.09 -4.98 2.21
C ASP A 196 26.45 -6.09 3.20
N VAL A 197 25.67 -7.17 3.13
CA VAL A 197 25.84 -8.37 3.93
C VAL A 197 27.22 -8.94 3.65
N GLU A 198 27.75 -8.75 2.43
CA GLU A 198 29.08 -9.20 2.07
C GLU A 198 30.18 -8.44 2.82
N SER A 199 30.12 -7.11 2.95
CA SER A 199 31.11 -6.37 3.75
C SER A 199 30.93 -6.59 5.25
N LYS A 200 29.70 -6.70 5.76
CA LYS A 200 29.46 -7.06 7.17
C LYS A 200 30.00 -8.45 7.51
N VAL A 201 29.72 -9.44 6.66
CA VAL A 201 30.21 -10.82 6.85
C VAL A 201 31.73 -10.86 6.70
N ARG A 202 32.33 -10.15 5.73
CA ARG A 202 33.80 -10.07 5.59
C ARG A 202 34.44 -9.41 6.82
N ALA A 203 33.88 -8.32 7.34
CA ALA A 203 34.40 -7.65 8.53
C ALA A 203 34.32 -8.56 9.76
N GLU A 204 33.22 -9.30 9.93
CA GLU A 204 33.04 -10.23 11.04
C GLU A 204 33.99 -11.44 10.95
N VAL A 205 34.18 -11.99 9.76
CA VAL A 205 35.12 -13.10 9.52
C VAL A 205 36.57 -12.66 9.75
N VAL A 206 36.96 -11.48 9.26
CA VAL A 206 38.30 -10.91 9.51
C VAL A 206 38.51 -10.64 11.00
N GLY A 207 37.50 -10.14 11.71
CA GLY A 207 37.55 -9.94 13.16
C GLY A 207 37.75 -11.24 13.94
N LYS A 208 37.03 -12.31 13.58
CA LYS A 208 37.18 -13.63 14.21
C LYS A 208 38.54 -14.27 13.92
N ILE A 209 39.06 -14.13 12.70
CA ILE A 209 40.41 -14.62 12.35
C ILE A 209 41.49 -13.85 13.12
N ALA A 210 41.38 -12.53 13.22
CA ALA A 210 42.33 -11.70 13.97
C ALA A 210 42.33 -12.04 15.47
N GLN A 211 41.15 -12.23 16.08
CA GLN A 211 41.03 -12.69 17.47
C GLN A 211 41.62 -14.09 17.67
N GLY A 212 41.37 -15.02 16.75
CA GLY A 212 41.95 -16.37 16.79
C GLY A 212 43.48 -16.35 16.72
N LEU A 213 44.04 -15.53 15.83
CA LEU A 213 45.49 -15.37 15.67
C LEU A 213 46.14 -14.68 16.89
N MET A 214 45.49 -13.68 17.50
CA MET A 214 45.97 -13.07 18.75
C MET A 214 45.99 -14.08 19.92
N LYS A 215 44.96 -14.94 20.04
CA LYS A 215 44.93 -16.01 21.05
C LYS A 215 46.01 -17.07 20.80
N LEU A 216 46.33 -17.37 19.54
CA LEU A 216 47.40 -18.30 19.16
C LEU A 216 48.81 -17.75 19.46
N ALA A 217 49.02 -16.44 19.31
CA ALA A 217 50.28 -15.78 19.64
C ALA A 217 50.50 -15.58 21.16
N GLY A 218 49.43 -15.68 21.96
CA GLY A 218 49.44 -15.51 23.42
C GLY A 218 49.99 -16.70 24.23
N GLY A 219 50.36 -17.81 23.58
CA GLY A 219 51.19 -18.85 24.20
C GLY A 219 50.51 -19.97 24.99
N ASP A 220 49.17 -20.02 25.08
CA ASP A 220 48.47 -21.04 25.90
C ASP A 220 47.87 -22.22 25.12
N GLY A 221 48.10 -22.33 23.81
CA GLY A 221 47.77 -23.54 23.02
C GLY A 221 46.28 -23.91 22.87
N THR A 222 45.36 -23.12 23.43
CA THR A 222 43.90 -23.37 23.38
C THR A 222 43.21 -22.81 22.12
N GLY A 223 43.89 -21.97 21.33
CA GLY A 223 43.29 -21.23 20.21
C GLY A 223 42.77 -22.08 19.05
N ILE A 224 43.29 -23.30 18.86
CA ILE A 224 42.84 -24.21 17.77
C ILE A 224 41.51 -24.88 18.12
N VAL A 225 41.20 -25.07 19.41
CA VAL A 225 40.00 -25.77 19.87
C VAL A 225 38.76 -24.86 19.79
N ASP A 226 38.90 -23.57 20.13
CA ASP A 226 37.84 -22.55 20.00
C ASP A 226 37.46 -22.30 18.52
N LEU A 227 38.43 -22.35 17.59
CA LEU A 227 38.18 -22.20 16.15
C LEU A 227 37.48 -23.42 15.53
N ALA A 228 37.74 -24.61 16.04
CA ALA A 228 37.19 -25.87 15.53
C ALA A 228 35.86 -26.27 16.19
N MET A 229 35.59 -25.79 17.41
CA MET A 229 34.40 -26.15 18.21
C MET A 229 33.46 -24.98 18.52
N GLY A 230 33.67 -23.81 17.90
CA GLY A 230 32.74 -22.69 17.99
C GLY A 230 31.41 -23.02 17.32
N GLU A 231 30.46 -23.59 18.08
CA GLU A 231 29.04 -23.46 17.75
C GLU A 231 28.72 -21.98 17.50
N PRO A 232 27.83 -21.66 16.55
CA PRO A 232 27.38 -20.30 16.39
C PRO A 232 26.69 -19.89 17.70
N ALA A 233 27.38 -19.08 18.50
CA ALA A 233 26.75 -18.36 19.58
C ALA A 233 25.58 -17.61 18.97
N ALA A 234 24.37 -18.03 19.31
CA ALA A 234 23.17 -17.29 19.04
C ALA A 234 23.43 -15.87 19.57
N VAL A 235 23.42 -14.90 18.66
CA VAL A 235 23.53 -13.50 19.01
C VAL A 235 22.25 -13.18 19.77
N ALA A 236 22.30 -13.30 21.09
CA ALA A 236 21.40 -12.57 21.95
C ALA A 236 21.80 -11.11 21.80
N GLU A 237 21.18 -10.42 20.83
CA GLU A 237 21.24 -8.98 20.74
C GLU A 237 20.65 -8.42 22.03
N ALA A 238 21.51 -7.73 22.78
CA ALA A 238 21.13 -6.98 23.95
C ALA A 238 20.09 -5.93 23.52
N ALA A 239 18.90 -6.05 24.12
CA ALA A 239 17.84 -5.06 23.98
C ALA A 239 18.37 -3.67 24.38
N PRO A 240 18.15 -2.62 23.58
CA PRO A 240 18.41 -1.27 24.03
C PRO A 240 17.43 -0.92 25.16
N GLU A 241 17.97 -0.36 26.24
CA GLU A 241 17.19 0.17 27.35
C GLU A 241 16.15 1.19 26.85
N LYS A 242 14.88 0.90 27.15
CA LYS A 242 13.74 1.76 26.84
C LYS A 242 13.79 3.04 27.66
N ALA A 243 13.57 4.16 26.97
CA ALA A 243 13.04 5.37 27.55
C ALA A 243 11.71 5.07 28.27
N LYS A 244 11.55 5.66 29.47
CA LYS A 244 10.38 5.49 30.33
C LYS A 244 9.08 5.83 29.59
N SER A 245 8.15 4.88 29.64
CA SER A 245 6.75 4.98 29.21
C SER A 245 5.95 5.92 30.12
N ASN A 246 5.06 6.71 29.51
CA ASN A 246 3.83 7.13 30.18
C ASN A 246 2.96 5.88 30.40
N GLY A 247 2.43 5.74 31.63
CA GLY A 247 1.85 4.51 32.15
C GLY A 247 0.73 3.88 31.33
N GLY A 248 0.89 2.57 31.09
CA GLY A 248 -0.12 1.60 30.68
C GLY A 248 0.48 0.21 30.82
N ASP A 249 -0.29 -0.76 31.31
CA ASP A 249 0.17 -2.14 31.57
C ASP A 249 0.71 -2.80 30.29
N TYR A 250 2.04 -2.85 30.13
CA TYR A 250 2.73 -3.54 29.05
C TYR A 250 3.00 -5.00 29.44
N MET A 251 2.72 -5.92 28.53
CA MET A 251 3.00 -7.35 28.69
C MET A 251 3.61 -7.84 27.38
N ALA A 252 4.87 -8.27 27.41
CA ALA A 252 5.54 -8.75 26.20
C ALA A 252 4.81 -9.99 25.65
N PRO A 253 4.66 -10.14 24.33
CA PRO A 253 4.06 -11.36 23.76
C PRO A 253 4.97 -12.57 23.95
N TRP A 254 4.36 -13.76 24.12
CA TRP A 254 5.10 -15.03 24.24
C TRP A 254 4.41 -16.17 23.50
N LEU A 255 5.14 -17.26 23.30
CA LEU A 255 4.66 -18.43 22.59
C LEU A 255 5.17 -19.71 23.27
N GLU A 256 4.25 -20.60 23.66
CA GLU A 256 4.55 -21.93 24.22
C GLU A 256 5.04 -22.88 23.11
N SER A 257 6.29 -22.67 22.69
CA SER A 257 6.87 -23.30 21.51
C SER A 257 6.83 -24.84 21.57
N GLU A 258 6.94 -25.42 22.76
CA GLU A 258 6.89 -26.88 22.97
C GLU A 258 5.56 -27.48 22.51
N SER A 259 4.45 -26.78 22.77
CA SER A 259 3.08 -27.16 22.44
C SER A 259 2.68 -26.83 20.99
N CYS A 260 3.57 -26.19 20.20
CA CYS A 260 3.28 -25.82 18.82
C CYS A 260 3.12 -27.04 17.90
N THR A 261 2.06 -27.03 17.08
CA THR A 261 1.72 -28.07 16.10
C THR A 261 2.23 -27.81 14.68
N ALA A 262 2.97 -26.71 14.46
CA ALA A 262 3.57 -26.34 13.16
C ALA A 262 2.57 -26.24 11.99
N CYS A 263 1.36 -25.72 12.25
CA CYS A 263 0.31 -25.54 11.24
C CYS A 263 0.54 -24.37 10.26
N ASP A 264 1.61 -23.59 10.44
CA ASP A 264 2.03 -22.48 9.57
C ASP A 264 1.11 -21.23 9.54
N GLU A 265 0.00 -21.24 10.26
CA GLU A 265 -0.96 -20.11 10.24
C GLU A 265 -0.36 -18.79 10.75
N CYS A 266 0.48 -18.81 11.78
CA CYS A 266 1.14 -17.59 12.28
C CYS A 266 2.19 -17.03 11.30
N MET A 267 2.88 -17.91 10.56
CA MET A 267 3.87 -17.53 9.56
C MET A 267 3.21 -16.84 8.35
N LYS A 268 2.03 -17.34 7.93
CA LYS A 268 1.22 -16.72 6.87
C LYS A 268 0.65 -15.36 7.28
N ILE A 269 0.43 -15.14 8.58
CA ILE A 269 -0.03 -13.85 9.09
C ILE A 269 1.12 -12.84 9.03
N ASN A 270 2.25 -13.15 9.67
CA ASN A 270 3.40 -12.25 9.65
C ASN A 270 4.72 -12.99 9.91
N SER A 271 5.46 -13.29 8.84
CA SER A 271 6.78 -13.95 8.88
C SER A 271 7.91 -13.07 9.42
N LYS A 272 7.65 -11.77 9.67
CA LYS A 272 8.59 -10.91 10.39
C LYS A 272 8.45 -11.05 11.91
N ILE A 273 7.28 -11.49 12.40
CA ILE A 273 7.03 -11.69 13.83
C ILE A 273 7.36 -13.12 14.26
N PHE A 274 6.96 -14.11 13.46
CA PHE A 274 7.12 -15.53 13.79
C PHE A 274 8.19 -16.19 12.93
N ALA A 275 8.93 -17.12 13.52
CA ALA A 275 9.87 -17.99 12.83
C ALA A 275 9.81 -19.42 13.39
N TYR A 276 10.39 -20.38 12.67
CA TYR A 276 10.57 -21.75 13.15
C TYR A 276 11.98 -21.94 13.70
N ASN A 277 12.09 -22.57 14.86
CA ASN A 277 13.38 -23.04 15.37
C ASN A 277 13.81 -24.35 14.68
N ASN A 278 14.98 -24.88 15.05
CA ASN A 278 15.54 -26.11 14.48
C ASN A 278 14.64 -27.35 14.69
N ASN A 279 13.75 -27.33 15.69
CA ASN A 279 12.79 -28.40 15.97
C ASN A 279 11.44 -28.22 15.24
N LYS A 280 11.36 -27.29 14.28
CA LYS A 280 10.13 -26.89 13.58
C LYS A 280 9.02 -26.45 14.52
N LYS A 281 9.37 -25.81 15.64
CA LYS A 281 8.44 -25.17 16.56
C LYS A 281 8.44 -23.67 16.34
N ALA A 282 7.25 -23.09 16.24
CA ALA A 282 7.12 -21.65 16.05
C ALA A 282 7.59 -20.93 17.31
N TYR A 283 8.27 -19.80 17.16
CA TYR A 283 8.62 -18.86 18.23
C TYR A 283 8.43 -17.43 17.73
N ILE A 284 8.36 -16.47 18.66
CA ILE A 284 8.31 -15.04 18.33
C ILE A 284 9.74 -14.55 18.14
N MET A 285 10.12 -14.24 16.90
CA MET A 285 11.45 -13.76 16.55
C MET A 285 11.57 -12.25 16.76
N ASN A 286 10.53 -11.49 16.39
CA ASN A 286 10.50 -10.05 16.56
C ASN A 286 9.07 -9.58 16.91
N PRO A 287 8.77 -9.31 18.18
CA PRO A 287 7.48 -8.75 18.61
C PRO A 287 7.07 -7.47 17.89
N ASP A 288 8.04 -6.67 17.48
CA ASP A 288 7.86 -5.38 16.81
C ASP A 288 7.95 -5.50 15.27
N GLY A 289 7.95 -6.73 14.74
CA GLY A 289 8.05 -7.02 13.30
C GLY A 289 6.80 -6.63 12.48
N GLY A 290 5.73 -6.19 13.14
CA GLY A 290 4.47 -5.78 12.54
C GLY A 290 3.52 -5.14 13.56
N PRO A 291 2.31 -4.74 13.14
CA PRO A 291 1.33 -4.15 14.04
C PRO A 291 0.82 -5.17 15.07
N TYR A 292 0.43 -4.70 16.27
CA TYR A 292 -0.08 -5.54 17.37
C TYR A 292 -1.24 -6.46 16.96
N GLU A 293 -2.08 -6.02 16.01
CA GLU A 293 -3.18 -6.84 15.49
C GLU A 293 -2.73 -8.16 14.86
N ASP A 294 -1.50 -8.26 14.34
CA ASP A 294 -0.98 -9.51 13.78
C ASP A 294 -0.69 -10.55 14.86
N LEU A 295 -0.23 -10.12 16.05
CA LEU A 295 -0.10 -11.00 17.21
C LEU A 295 -1.46 -11.53 17.66
N VAL A 296 -2.48 -10.66 17.72
CA VAL A 296 -3.84 -11.04 18.09
C VAL A 296 -4.48 -11.99 17.07
N LYS A 297 -4.36 -11.69 15.76
CA LYS A 297 -4.84 -12.58 14.69
C LYS A 297 -4.12 -13.93 14.72
N ALA A 298 -2.83 -13.95 15.03
CA ALA A 298 -2.05 -15.18 15.14
C ALA A 298 -2.54 -16.05 16.31
N ALA A 299 -2.83 -15.45 17.47
CA ALA A 299 -3.46 -16.15 18.59
C ALA A 299 -4.84 -16.69 18.24
N GLU A 300 -5.66 -15.91 17.54
CA GLU A 300 -7.00 -16.33 17.10
C GLU A 300 -6.99 -17.53 16.13
N LYS A 301 -6.02 -17.58 15.22
CA LYS A 301 -5.88 -18.66 14.24
C LYS A 301 -4.99 -19.82 14.71
N CYS A 302 -4.34 -19.70 15.86
CA CYS A 302 -3.47 -20.74 16.38
C CYS A 302 -4.29 -21.99 16.73
N THR A 303 -4.16 -23.04 15.93
CA THR A 303 -4.86 -24.32 16.16
C THR A 303 -4.51 -24.95 17.50
N ALA A 304 -3.27 -24.75 17.96
CA ALA A 304 -2.79 -25.21 19.26
C ALA A 304 -3.07 -24.25 20.43
N ARG A 305 -3.51 -23.02 20.14
CA ARG A 305 -3.73 -21.94 21.13
C ARG A 305 -2.51 -21.63 22.02
N VAL A 306 -1.32 -21.62 21.43
CA VAL A 306 -0.03 -21.45 22.13
C VAL A 306 0.58 -20.05 21.97
N ILE A 307 -0.14 -19.11 21.34
CA ILE A 307 0.35 -17.76 21.05
C ILE A 307 -0.38 -16.78 21.97
N HIS A 308 0.40 -16.00 22.71
CA HIS A 308 -0.07 -15.02 23.68
C HIS A 308 0.34 -13.62 23.21
N PRO A 309 -0.60 -12.78 22.72
CA PRO A 309 -0.30 -11.47 22.14
C PRO A 309 0.29 -10.45 23.12
N GLY A 310 0.14 -10.65 24.42
CA GLY A 310 0.52 -9.68 25.44
C GLY A 310 -0.32 -8.40 25.37
N LEU A 311 0.23 -7.30 25.88
CA LEU A 311 -0.35 -5.97 25.88
C LEU A 311 0.66 -5.00 25.23
N PRO A 312 0.26 -4.20 24.24
CA PRO A 312 1.19 -3.37 23.49
C PRO A 312 1.65 -2.17 24.32
N ALA A 313 2.91 -1.77 24.13
CA ALA A 313 3.50 -0.62 24.82
C ALA A 313 2.95 0.71 24.28
N ASP A 314 2.62 0.75 22.99
CA ASP A 314 2.00 1.88 22.32
C ASP A 314 0.53 1.56 22.02
N ARG A 315 -0.37 2.39 22.55
CA ARG A 315 -1.82 2.28 22.32
C ARG A 315 -2.40 3.37 21.43
N SER A 316 -1.55 4.15 20.77
CA SER A 316 -1.97 5.26 19.91
C SER A 316 -2.52 4.83 18.53
N GLY A 317 -2.41 3.55 18.19
CA GLY A 317 -2.93 3.00 16.93
C GLY A 317 -4.47 3.00 16.84
N LYS A 318 -4.99 3.15 15.62
CA LYS A 318 -6.42 3.05 15.32
C LYS A 318 -6.97 1.70 15.81
N ASP A 319 -8.11 1.72 16.49
CA ASP A 319 -8.79 0.53 17.05
C ASP A 319 -7.96 -0.29 18.06
N MET A 320 -6.92 0.27 18.68
CA MET A 320 -6.07 -0.50 19.58
C MET A 320 -6.83 -1.13 20.76
N ASP A 321 -7.76 -0.39 21.38
CA ASP A 321 -8.57 -0.93 22.49
C ASP A 321 -9.40 -2.15 22.07
N LYS A 322 -9.87 -2.18 20.81
CA LYS A 322 -10.60 -3.32 20.24
C LYS A 322 -9.67 -4.52 20.07
N TRP A 323 -8.44 -4.31 19.61
CA TRP A 323 -7.44 -5.37 19.46
C TRP A 323 -6.97 -5.92 20.80
N VAL A 324 -6.71 -5.04 21.78
CA VAL A 324 -6.38 -5.43 23.15
C VAL A 324 -7.49 -6.30 23.74
N LYS A 325 -8.75 -5.86 23.65
CA LYS A 325 -9.91 -6.63 24.14
C LYS A 325 -10.05 -8.01 23.48
N ARG A 326 -9.66 -8.14 22.20
CA ARG A 326 -9.68 -9.43 21.50
C ARG A 326 -8.53 -10.34 21.93
N GLY A 327 -7.37 -9.76 22.21
CA GLY A 327 -6.17 -10.44 22.70
C GLY A 327 -6.29 -10.94 24.15
N GLU A 328 -7.07 -10.27 24.99
CA GLU A 328 -7.22 -10.57 26.43
C GLU A 328 -7.45 -12.04 26.76
N LYS A 329 -8.30 -12.75 26.00
CA LYS A 329 -8.61 -14.17 26.24
C LYS A 329 -7.48 -15.14 25.87
N TYR A 330 -6.42 -14.65 25.24
CA TYR A 330 -5.25 -15.41 24.84
C TYR A 330 -4.02 -15.08 25.68
N ASN A 331 -4.10 -14.11 26.61
CA ASN A 331 -3.04 -13.80 27.55
C ASN A 331 -3.13 -14.65 28.82
#